data_AF-A0A920KXZ2-F1
#
_entry.id   AF-A0A920KXZ2-F1
#
_cell.length_a   1.000
_cell.length_b   1.000
_cell.length_c   1.000
_cell.angle_alpha   90.00
_cell.angle_beta   90.00
_cell.angle_gamma   90.00
#
_symmetry.space_group_name_H-M   'P 1'
#
loop_
_entity.id
_entity.type
_entity.pdbx_description
1 polymer ?
#
loop_
_entity_poly.entity_id
_entity_poly.type
_entity_poly.pdbx_seq_one_letter_code
_entity_poly.pdbx_strand_id
1 'polypeptide(L)' 'MVTAYKRIRSSVRNGLAVVPIERGASAGSFFTIPPQVQLEIASRKKIITDEHSGRILVDAELAQEEQEKMQALFTS' A
#
# COMPACT_ATOMS: atom_id res chain seq x y z
N MET A 1 13.81 -4.80 5.93
CA MET A 1 12.79 -4.17 5.07
C MET A 1 12.99 -4.42 3.57
N VAL A 2 14.18 -4.18 3.01
CA VAL A 2 14.44 -4.41 1.56
C VAL A 2 14.16 -5.86 1.12
N THR A 3 14.54 -6.86 1.93
CA THR A 3 14.30 -8.29 1.63
C THR A 3 12.81 -8.65 1.62
N ALA A 4 12.03 -8.11 2.57
CA ALA A 4 10.59 -8.34 2.65
C ALA A 4 9.86 -7.72 1.44
N TYR A 5 10.19 -6.48 1.10
CA TYR A 5 9.67 -5.81 -0.10
C TYR A 5 9.97 -6.61 -1.38
N LYS A 6 11.23 -7.04 -1.57
CA LYS A 6 11.63 -7.86 -2.74
C LYS A 6 10.85 -9.17 -2.81
N ARG A 7 10.65 -9.82 -1.66
CA ARG A 7 9.87 -11.07 -1.56
C ARG A 7 8.41 -10.85 -1.96
N ILE A 8 7.75 -9.82 -1.42
CA ILE A 8 6.36 -9.50 -1.75
C ILE A 8 6.24 -9.16 -3.25
N ARG A 9 7.16 -8.34 -3.77
CA ARG A 9 7.19 -7.95 -5.19
C ARG A 9 7.30 -9.16 -6.11
N SER A 10 8.08 -10.17 -5.74
CA SER A 10 8.21 -11.42 -6.50
C SER A 10 7.03 -12.38 -6.31
N SER A 11 6.30 -12.30 -5.20
CA SER A 11 5.19 -13.21 -4.91
C SER A 11 3.86 -12.78 -5.55
N VAL A 12 3.71 -11.49 -5.87
CA VAL A 12 2.49 -10.97 -6.50
C VAL A 12 2.60 -10.89 -8.02
N ARG A 13 1.59 -11.39 -8.74
CA ARG A 13 1.59 -11.47 -10.23
C ARG A 13 1.75 -10.12 -10.93
N ASN A 14 1.27 -9.03 -10.33
CA ASN A 14 1.36 -7.69 -10.90
C ASN A 14 2.59 -6.88 -10.43
N GLY A 15 3.45 -7.47 -9.58
CA GLY A 15 4.64 -6.80 -9.06
C GLY A 15 4.37 -5.61 -8.13
N LEU A 16 3.12 -5.40 -7.68
CA LEU A 16 2.76 -4.33 -6.76
C LEU A 16 2.92 -4.80 -5.31
N ALA A 17 4.03 -4.42 -4.68
CA ALA A 17 4.34 -4.78 -3.29
C ALA A 17 3.70 -3.84 -2.25
N VAL A 18 3.40 -2.59 -2.65
CA VAL A 18 2.77 -1.56 -1.83
C VAL A 18 1.53 -1.08 -2.55
N VAL A 19 0.39 -1.02 -1.88
CA VAL A 19 -0.88 -0.58 -2.44
C VAL A 19 -1.65 0.30 -1.44
N PRO A 20 -2.32 1.36 -1.90
CA PRO A 20 -3.18 2.16 -1.04
C PRO A 20 -4.48 1.42 -0.68
N ILE A 21 -5.12 1.85 0.41
CA ILE A 21 -6.53 1.55 0.65
C ILE A 21 -7.38 2.52 -0.16
N GLU A 22 -8.28 2.03 -1.00
CA GLU A 22 -9.24 2.85 -1.73
C GLU A 22 -10.66 2.50 -1.28
N ARG A 23 -11.41 3.50 -0.79
CA ARG A 23 -12.82 3.35 -0.37
C ARG A 23 -13.04 2.20 0.64
N GLY A 24 -12.06 1.98 1.53
CA GLY A 24 -12.09 0.91 2.51
C GLY A 24 -11.72 -0.47 1.99
N ALA A 25 -11.17 -0.60 0.77
CA ALA A 25 -10.69 -1.85 0.21
C ALA A 25 -9.23 -1.74 -0.27
N SER A 26 -8.51 -2.87 -0.33
CA SER A 26 -7.15 -2.88 -0.89
C SER A 26 -7.17 -2.70 -2.42
N ALA A 27 -6.45 -1.73 -2.95
CA ALA A 27 -6.41 -1.38 -4.38
C ALA A 27 -5.82 -2.47 -5.32
N GLY A 28 -5.52 -3.67 -4.82
CA GLY A 28 -5.09 -4.77 -5.68
C GLY A 28 -5.66 -6.16 -5.36
N SER A 29 -6.33 -6.34 -4.22
CA SER A 29 -7.08 -7.58 -3.90
C SER A 29 -8.58 -7.30 -3.76
N PHE A 30 -8.99 -6.02 -3.76
CA PHE A 30 -10.36 -5.55 -3.55
C PHE A 30 -11.01 -6.10 -2.26
N PHE A 31 -10.18 -6.53 -1.32
CA PHE A 31 -10.64 -7.03 -0.03
C PHE A 31 -11.05 -5.85 0.86
N THR A 32 -12.23 -5.94 1.46
CA THR A 32 -12.76 -4.92 2.37
C THR A 32 -12.00 -4.96 3.69
N ILE A 33 -11.36 -3.84 4.03
CA ILE A 33 -10.58 -3.69 5.24
C ILE A 33 -11.49 -3.23 6.37
N PRO A 34 -11.46 -3.88 7.55
CA PRO A 34 -12.25 -3.43 8.70
C PRO A 34 -11.91 -2.00 9.13
N PRO A 35 -12.89 -1.22 9.64
CA PRO A 35 -12.68 0.19 9.97
C PRO A 35 -11.60 0.42 11.03
N GLN A 36 -11.43 -0.49 12.00
CA GLN A 36 -10.31 -0.42 12.96
C GLN A 36 -8.95 -0.42 12.25
N VAL A 37 -8.75 -1.31 11.27
CA VAL A 37 -7.49 -1.42 10.53
C VAL A 37 -7.28 -0.20 9.63
N GLN A 38 -8.35 0.34 9.04
CA GLN A 38 -8.27 1.60 8.28
C GLN A 38 -7.75 2.76 9.15
N LEU A 39 -8.23 2.87 10.40
CA LEU A 39 -7.73 3.89 11.34
C LEU A 39 -6.26 3.68 11.69
N GLU A 40 -5.83 2.43 11.86
CA GLU A 40 -4.42 2.14 12.13
C GLU A 40 -3.51 2.51 10.94
N ILE A 41 -3.97 2.29 9.71
CA ILE A 41 -3.27 2.66 8.47
C ILE A 41 -3.24 4.19 8.33
N ALA A 42 -4.37 4.86 8.53
CA ALA A 42 -4.49 6.32 8.53
C ALA A 42 -3.62 6.98 9.61
N SER A 43 -3.40 6.30 10.75
CA SER A 43 -2.50 6.79 11.79
C SER A 43 -1.02 6.78 11.37
N ARG A 44 -0.64 6.11 10.27
CA ARG A 44 0.73 6.03 9.72
C ARG A 44 1.80 5.60 10.75
N LYS A 45 1.41 4.91 11.84
CA LYS A 45 2.30 4.54 12.97
C LYS A 45 3.00 3.20 12.79
N LYS A 46 2.41 2.27 12.04
CA LYS A 46 2.95 0.93 11.83
C LYS A 46 2.72 0.47 10.39
N ILE A 47 3.61 -0.39 9.91
CA ILE A 47 3.45 -1.04 8.60
C ILE A 47 2.39 -2.13 8.75
N ILE A 48 1.35 -2.06 7.93
CA ILE A 48 0.26 -3.04 7.90
C ILE A 48 0.32 -3.77 6.57
N THR A 49 0.15 -5.09 6.61
CA THR A 49 0.12 -5.94 5.43
C THR A 49 -1.22 -6.60 5.31
N ASP A 50 -1.73 -6.72 4.09
CA ASP A 50 -2.93 -7.50 3.77
C ASP A 50 -2.61 -9.00 3.94
N GLU A 51 -3.36 -9.71 4.78
CA GLU A 51 -3.16 -11.14 5.02
C GLU A 51 -3.51 -11.99 3.79
N HIS A 52 -4.39 -11.48 2.92
CA HIS A 52 -4.82 -12.19 1.72
C HIS A 52 -3.81 -12.09 0.58
N SER A 53 -3.22 -10.91 0.36
CA SER A 53 -2.28 -10.67 -0.74
C SER A 53 -0.81 -10.57 -0.30
N GLY A 54 -0.54 -10.46 0.99
CA GLY A 54 0.79 -10.19 1.55
C GLY A 54 1.32 -8.79 1.21
N ARG A 55 0.52 -7.92 0.61
CA ARG A 55 0.93 -6.58 0.19
C ARG A 55 0.97 -5.62 1.35
N ILE A 56 1.88 -4.65 1.29
CA ILE A 56 1.93 -3.56 2.25
C ILE A 56 0.81 -2.57 1.93
N LEU A 57 0.00 -2.26 2.93
CA LEU A 57 -1.10 -1.31 2.83
C LEU A 57 -0.64 0.06 3.32
N VAL A 58 -0.98 1.09 2.55
CA VAL A 58 -0.70 2.49 2.89
C VAL A 58 -1.96 3.32 2.80
N ASP A 59 -1.94 4.43 3.50
CA ASP A 59 -2.99 5.44 3.44
C ASP A 59 -3.09 6.04 2.02
N ALA A 60 -4.31 6.32 1.56
CA ALA A 60 -4.57 6.82 0.20
C ALA A 60 -3.96 8.19 -0.03
N GLU A 61 -4.11 9.09 0.93
CA GLU A 61 -3.60 10.45 0.86
C GLU A 61 -2.08 10.45 0.79
N LEU A 62 -1.42 9.63 1.63
CA LEU A 62 0.02 9.44 1.56
C LEU A 62 0.47 8.90 0.18
N ALA A 63 -0.25 7.91 -0.35
CA ALA A 63 0.09 7.35 -1.66
C ALA A 63 0.00 8.40 -2.76
N GLN A 64 -1.02 9.26 -2.72
CA GLN A 64 -1.19 10.35 -3.66
C GLN A 64 -0.06 11.40 -3.53
N GLU A 65 0.25 11.83 -2.30
CA GLU A 65 1.35 12.77 -2.03
C GLU A 65 2.69 12.27 -2.61
N GLU A 66 3.01 10.99 -2.39
CA GLU A 66 4.24 10.39 -2.90
C GLU A 66 4.22 10.20 -4.42
N GLN A 67 3.07 9.88 -5.00
CA GLN A 67 2.93 9.81 -6.46
C GLN A 67 3.16 11.18 -7.11
N GLU A 68 2.62 12.26 -6.56
CA GLU A 68 2.80 13.62 -7.05
C GLU A 68 4.26 14.06 -6.96
N LYS A 69 4.92 13.83 -5.81
CA LYS A 69 6.36 14.11 -5.62
C LYS A 69 7.20 13.34 -6.64
N MET A 70 6.89 12.07 -6.85
CA MET A 70 7.61 11.21 -7.78
C MET A 70 7.43 11.65 -9.23
N GLN A 71 6.22 12.06 -9.62
CA GLN A 71 5.96 12.61 -10.96
C GLN A 71 6.74 13.91 -11.21
N ALA A 72 6.81 14.80 -10.21
CA ALA A 72 7.60 16.03 -10.31
C ALA A 72 9.10 15.75 -10.51
N LEU A 73 9.63 14.74 -9.81
CA LEU A 73 11.03 14.31 -9.94
C LEU A 73 11.35 13.70 -11.31
N PHE A 74 10.41 12.98 -11.93
CA PHE A 74 10.62 12.36 -13.25
C PHE A 74 10.33 13.27 -14.45
N THR A 75 9.69 14.42 -14.22
CA THR A 75 9.40 15.42 -15.27
C THR A 75 10.48 16.51 -15.33
N SER A 76 11.46 16.49 -14.41
CA SER A 76 12.59 17.43 -14.35
C SER A 76 13.82 16.93 -15.11
#